data_AF-A0A453JQH7-F1
#
_entry.id   AF-A0A453JQH7-F1
#
_cell.length_a   1.000
_cell.length_b   1.000
_cell.length_c   1.000
_cell.angle_alpha   90.00
_cell.angle_beta   90.00
_cell.angle_gamma   90.00
#
_symmetry.space_group_name_H-M   'P 1'
#
loop_
_entity.id
_entity.type
_entity.pdbx_description
1 polymer ?
#
loop_
_entity_poly.entity_id
_entity_poly.type
_entity_poly.pdbx_seq_one_letter_code
_entity_poly.pdbx_strand_id
1 'polypeptide(L)'
;MLQATIQGFESKGFSKEQGENLLTKSVEIAHEAREMFLKQHPDQSTPLRPILVAASIGSYGAYLADGSEYSGDYGEAGTLEFLKDFHRRRLQVLAEARPDLIAFETIPNKLEAQ
;
A
#
# COMPACT_ATOMS: atom_id res chain seq x y z
N MET A 1 -1.78 -3.68 -0.63
CA MET A 1 -3.10 -3.94 0.00
C MET A 1 -3.67 -2.60 0.39
N LEU A 2 -4.73 -2.13 -0.27
CA LEU A 2 -5.25 -0.76 -0.13
C LEU A 2 -5.52 -0.36 1.34
N GLN A 3 -6.14 -1.27 2.09
CA GLN A 3 -6.64 -1.05 3.45
C GLN A 3 -5.64 -1.47 4.55
N ALA A 4 -4.48 -2.02 4.18
CA ALA A 4 -3.49 -2.45 5.16
C ALA A 4 -2.75 -1.22 5.71
N THR A 5 -3.07 -0.85 6.94
CA THR A 5 -2.38 0.19 7.71
C THR A 5 -1.88 -0.39 9.02
N ILE A 6 -0.78 0.14 9.55
CA ILE A 6 -0.21 -0.29 10.83
C ILE A 6 -1.26 -0.08 11.93
N GLN A 7 -1.89 1.09 11.95
CA GLN A 7 -2.96 1.46 12.88
C GLN A 7 -4.19 0.56 12.73
N GLY A 8 -4.53 0.17 11.49
CA GLY A 8 -5.61 -0.78 11.22
C GLY A 8 -5.31 -2.16 11.81
N PHE A 9 -4.08 -2.65 11.68
CA PHE A 9 -3.65 -3.90 12.31
C PHE A 9 -3.62 -3.80 13.84
N GLU A 10 -3.14 -2.70 14.40
CA GLU A 10 -3.15 -2.46 15.85
C GLU A 10 -4.57 -2.50 16.42
N SER A 11 -5.55 -1.91 15.71
CA SER A 11 -6.97 -1.97 16.10
C SER A 11 -7.55 -3.40 16.11
N LYS A 12 -6.91 -4.33 15.40
CA LYS A 12 -7.28 -5.76 15.33
C LYS A 12 -6.46 -6.63 16.28
N GLY A 13 -5.62 -6.04 17.13
CA GLY A 13 -4.85 -6.75 18.17
C GLY A 13 -3.46 -7.21 17.73
N PHE A 14 -2.97 -6.79 16.57
CA PHE A 14 -1.59 -7.04 16.17
C PHE A 14 -0.64 -6.02 16.80
N SER A 15 0.59 -6.42 17.09
CA SER A 15 1.64 -5.45 17.40
C SER A 15 2.01 -4.64 16.16
N LYS A 16 2.59 -3.46 16.36
CA LYS A 16 3.18 -2.66 15.28
C LYS A 16 4.12 -3.49 14.40
N GLU A 17 5.04 -4.25 15.01
CA GLU A 17 5.98 -5.11 14.30
C GLU A 17 5.27 -6.17 13.45
N GLN A 18 4.22 -6.81 13.98
CA GLN A 18 3.41 -7.76 13.20
C GLN A 18 2.73 -7.07 12.01
N GLY A 19 2.19 -5.87 12.19
CA GLY A 19 1.60 -5.08 11.11
C GLY A 19 2.62 -4.71 10.03
N GLU A 20 3.82 -4.29 10.41
CA GLU A 20 4.92 -4.01 9.48
C GLU A 20 5.35 -5.28 8.73
N ASN A 21 5.49 -6.42 9.41
CA ASN A 21 5.82 -7.69 8.79
C ASN A 21 4.77 -8.15 7.78
N LEU A 22 3.48 -7.91 8.04
CA LEU A 22 2.40 -8.21 7.08
C LEU A 22 2.48 -7.33 5.82
N LEU A 23 2.87 -6.07 5.96
CA LEU A 23 3.11 -5.19 4.80
C LEU A 23 4.27 -5.70 3.95
N THR A 24 5.41 -6.00 4.57
CA THR A 24 6.57 -6.58 3.88
C THR A 24 6.19 -7.88 3.18
N LYS A 25 5.48 -8.77 3.88
CA LYS A 25 5.08 -10.07 3.33
C LYS A 25 4.17 -9.93 2.11
N SER A 26 3.35 -8.89 2.05
CA SER A 26 2.50 -8.63 0.88
C SER A 26 3.30 -8.38 -0.40
N VAL A 27 4.45 -7.70 -0.30
CA VAL A 27 5.35 -7.43 -1.43
C VAL A 27 6.12 -8.69 -1.80
N GLU A 28 6.61 -9.43 -0.80
CA GLU A 28 7.29 -10.72 -1.02
C GLU A 28 6.43 -11.71 -1.80
N ILE A 29 5.16 -11.87 -1.42
CA ILE A 29 4.22 -12.77 -2.12
C ILE A 29 4.03 -12.34 -3.58
N ALA A 30 3.97 -11.03 -3.85
CA ALA A 30 3.84 -10.54 -5.23
C ALA A 30 5.10 -10.82 -6.06
N HIS A 31 6.29 -10.70 -5.46
CA HIS A 31 7.54 -11.13 -6.09
C HIS A 31 7.57 -12.63 -6.35
N GLU A 32 7.22 -13.45 -5.35
CA GLU A 32 7.12 -14.91 -5.49
C GLU A 32 6.20 -15.30 -6.66
N ALA A 33 5.02 -14.65 -6.77
CA ALA A 33 4.09 -14.87 -7.87
C ALA A 33 4.68 -14.49 -9.24
N ARG A 34 5.40 -13.37 -9.33
CA ARG A 34 6.12 -12.97 -10.56
C ARG A 34 7.16 -14.02 -10.96
N GLU A 35 7.98 -14.47 -10.01
CA GLU A 35 9.03 -15.46 -10.28
C GLU A 35 8.44 -16.81 -10.72
N MET A 36 7.33 -17.24 -10.09
CA MET A 36 6.62 -18.45 -10.50
C MET A 36 6.09 -18.34 -11.93
N PHE A 37 5.50 -17.21 -12.30
CA PHE A 37 4.98 -16.98 -13.64
C PHE A 37 6.09 -17.04 -14.70
N LEU A 38 7.21 -16.38 -14.44
CA LEU A 38 8.37 -16.35 -15.35
C LEU A 38 8.99 -17.74 -15.55
N LYS A 39 9.08 -18.54 -14.48
CA LYS A 39 9.59 -19.93 -14.56
C LYS A 39 8.69 -20.85 -15.37
N GLN A 40 7.37 -20.66 -15.30
CA GLN A 40 6.40 -21.48 -16.04
C GLN A 40 6.31 -21.13 -17.53
N HIS A 41 6.81 -19.96 -17.94
CA HIS A 41 6.75 -19.46 -19.31
C HIS A 41 8.15 -19.08 -19.82
N PRO A 42 9.06 -20.05 -20.01
CA PRO A 42 10.43 -19.79 -20.45
C PRO A 42 10.52 -19.40 -21.93
N ASP A 43 9.65 -19.95 -22.78
CA ASP A 43 9.62 -19.72 -24.23
C ASP A 43 8.75 -18.52 -24.60
N GLN A 44 9.28 -17.32 -24.40
CA GLN A 44 8.61 -16.08 -24.73
C GLN A 44 9.03 -15.61 -26.13
N SER A 45 8.43 -16.23 -27.16
CA SER A 45 8.65 -15.87 -28.57
C SER A 45 8.20 -14.43 -28.91
N THR A 46 7.44 -13.80 -28.02
CA THR A 46 7.13 -12.37 -28.01
C THR A 46 7.74 -11.72 -26.76
N PRO A 47 8.42 -10.56 -26.86
CA PRO A 47 8.94 -9.87 -25.69
C PRO A 47 7.80 -9.48 -24.76
N LEU A 48 7.70 -10.16 -23.61
CA LEU A 48 6.78 -9.78 -22.56
C LEU A 48 7.17 -8.38 -22.05
N ARG A 49 6.17 -7.52 -21.89
CA ARG A 49 6.36 -6.29 -21.13
C ARG A 49 6.85 -6.67 -19.73
N PRO A 50 7.77 -5.90 -19.12
CA PRO A 50 8.23 -6.17 -17.76
C PRO A 50 7.05 -6.34 -16.81
N ILE A 51 7.06 -7.41 -16.01
CA ILE A 51 6.07 -7.65 -14.96
C ILE A 51 6.53 -6.89 -13.72
N LEU A 52 5.75 -5.89 -13.32
CA LEU A 52 6.09 -5.01 -12.20
C LEU A 52 5.21 -5.34 -10.98
N VAL A 53 5.80 -5.19 -9.80
CA VAL A 53 5.14 -5.24 -8.50
C VAL A 53 4.94 -3.82 -7.99
N ALA A 54 3.68 -3.44 -7.81
CA ALA A 54 3.30 -2.16 -7.22
C ALA A 54 2.85 -2.34 -5.77
N ALA A 55 3.50 -1.67 -4.82
CA ALA A 55 2.99 -1.62 -3.45
C ALA A 55 1.92 -0.52 -3.34
N SER A 56 0.71 -0.94 -3.00
CA SER A 56 -0.45 -0.06 -2.98
C SER A 56 -0.62 0.62 -1.61
N ILE A 57 -0.91 1.92 -1.64
CA ILE A 57 -1.14 2.81 -0.49
C ILE A 57 -2.48 3.52 -0.73
N GLY A 58 -3.50 3.14 0.05
CA GLY A 58 -4.81 3.78 0.03
C GLY A 58 -4.86 5.07 0.86
N SER A 59 -5.93 5.85 0.69
CA SER A 59 -6.18 7.08 1.46
C SER A 59 -6.36 6.84 2.96
N TYR A 60 -6.29 7.93 3.71
CA TYR A 60 -6.71 8.00 5.11
C TYR A 60 -8.19 7.67 5.27
N GLY A 61 -9.05 8.10 4.34
CA GLY A 61 -10.47 7.78 4.39
C GLY A 61 -10.76 6.29 4.31
N ALA A 62 -9.95 5.55 3.53
CA ALA A 62 -10.01 4.09 3.50
C ALA A 62 -9.83 3.48 4.90
N TYR A 63 -8.88 3.99 5.69
CA TYR A 63 -8.67 3.55 7.06
C TYR A 63 -9.85 3.85 8.00
N LEU A 64 -10.56 4.98 7.80
CA LEU A 64 -11.71 5.35 8.63
C LEU A 64 -12.89 4.39 8.46
N ALA A 65 -13.00 3.72 7.30
CA ALA A 65 -14.05 2.75 6.99
C ALA A 65 -15.48 3.32 7.17
N ASP A 66 -15.64 4.61 6.89
CA ASP A 66 -16.89 5.37 7.03
C ASP A 66 -17.43 5.92 5.69
N GLY A 67 -16.78 5.60 4.57
CA GLY A 67 -17.12 6.10 3.25
C GLY A 67 -16.36 7.37 2.84
N SER A 68 -15.51 7.92 3.72
CA SER A 68 -14.69 9.09 3.41
C SER A 68 -13.63 8.84 2.33
N GLU A 69 -13.36 7.58 1.97
CA GLU A 69 -12.57 7.22 0.78
C GLU A 69 -13.21 7.67 -0.55
N TYR A 70 -14.48 8.08 -0.54
CA TYR A 70 -15.18 8.66 -1.69
C TYR A 70 -15.44 10.17 -1.56
N SER A 71 -15.67 10.68 -0.34
CA SER A 71 -15.94 12.10 -0.12
C SER A 71 -14.68 12.95 -0.01
N GLY A 72 -13.60 12.38 0.53
CA GLY A 72 -12.39 13.11 0.90
C GLY A 72 -12.59 14.12 2.03
N ASP A 73 -13.71 14.05 2.76
CA ASP A 73 -13.95 14.87 3.94
C ASP A 73 -13.45 14.13 5.18
N TYR A 74 -12.32 14.60 5.72
CA TYR A 74 -11.67 14.02 6.90
C TYR A 74 -11.90 14.84 8.17
N GLY A 75 -12.75 15.87 8.12
CA GLY A 75 -12.97 16.80 9.22
C GLY A 75 -11.68 17.48 9.71
N GLU A 76 -11.61 17.77 11.01
CA GLU A 76 -10.46 18.46 11.63
C GLU A 76 -9.16 17.63 11.61
N ALA A 77 -9.26 16.30 11.42
CA ALA A 77 -8.09 15.43 11.30
C ALA A 77 -7.35 15.59 9.96
N GLY A 78 -7.99 16.20 8.93
CA GLY A 78 -7.46 16.33 7.58
C GLY A 78 -6.32 17.33 7.38
N THR A 79 -5.50 17.63 8.39
CA THR A 79 -4.35 18.53 8.22
C THR A 79 -3.23 17.87 7.41
N LEU A 80 -2.47 18.66 6.64
CA LEU A 80 -1.37 18.15 5.82
C LEU A 80 -0.32 17.39 6.64
N GLU A 81 0.01 17.89 7.84
CA GLU A 81 1.03 17.27 8.70
C GLU A 81 0.55 15.91 9.21
N PHE A 82 -0.69 15.83 9.68
CA PHE A 82 -1.28 14.58 10.10
C PHE A 82 -1.30 13.54 8.97
N LEU A 83 -1.71 13.93 7.76
CA LEU A 83 -1.77 13.02 6.61
C LEU A 83 -0.38 12.51 6.22
N LYS A 84 0.65 13.36 6.27
CA LYS A 84 2.05 12.94 6.07
C LYS A 84 2.49 11.94 7.14
N ASP A 85 2.21 12.23 8.41
CA ASP A 85 2.57 11.37 9.54
C ASP A 85 1.89 10.00 9.45
N PHE A 86 0.61 9.99 9.07
CA PHE A 86 -0.19 8.79 8.88
C PHE A 86 0.43 7.85 7.84
N HIS A 87 0.85 8.36 6.68
CA HIS A 87 1.42 7.55 5.60
C HIS A 87 2.90 7.19 5.80
N ARG A 88 3.66 8.03 6.52
CA ARG A 88 5.14 7.97 6.54
C ARG A 88 5.69 6.59 6.86
N ARG A 89 5.24 5.95 7.94
CA ARG A 89 5.81 4.67 8.37
C ARG A 89 5.42 3.53 7.43
N ARG A 90 4.17 3.49 6.97
CA ARG A 90 3.72 2.49 5.97
C ARG A 90 4.53 2.62 4.68
N LEU A 91 4.75 3.84 4.19
CA LEU A 91 5.56 4.10 3.01
C LEU A 91 7.00 3.62 3.18
N GLN A 92 7.62 3.89 4.33
CA GLN A 92 8.98 3.41 4.63
C GLN A 92 9.08 1.89 4.57
N VAL A 93 8.19 1.18 5.25
CA VAL A 93 8.18 -0.29 5.31
C VAL A 93 7.97 -0.89 3.91
N LEU A 94 7.01 -0.35 3.14
CA LEU A 94 6.77 -0.81 1.77
C LEU A 94 7.95 -0.49 0.85
N ALA A 95 8.62 0.66 1.00
CA ALA A 95 9.81 1.00 0.22
C ALA A 95 11.00 0.08 0.56
N GLU A 96 11.19 -0.25 1.84
CA GLU A 96 12.20 -1.20 2.32
C GLU A 96 11.98 -2.62 1.77
N ALA A 97 10.72 -3.01 1.51
CA ALA A 97 10.35 -4.26 0.86
C ALA A 97 10.62 -4.29 -0.67
N ARG A 98 11.09 -3.18 -1.25
CA ARG A 98 11.55 -3.06 -2.66
C ARG A 98 10.54 -3.54 -3.72
N PRO A 99 9.33 -2.98 -3.78
CA PRO A 99 8.51 -3.07 -4.98
C PRO A 99 9.16 -2.30 -6.14
N ASP A 100 8.70 -2.53 -7.37
CA ASP A 100 9.16 -1.77 -8.53
C ASP A 100 8.62 -0.33 -8.51
N LEU A 101 7.44 -0.11 -7.91
CA LEU A 101 6.84 1.20 -7.72
C LEU A 101 5.89 1.23 -6.52
N ILE A 102 5.60 2.44 -6.04
CA ILE A 102 4.54 2.71 -5.06
C ILE A 102 3.34 3.28 -5.79
N ALA A 103 2.16 2.71 -5.57
CA ALA A 103 0.90 3.17 -6.12
C ALA A 103 0.09 3.84 -5.00
N PHE A 104 0.00 5.17 -5.03
CA PHE A 104 -0.98 5.91 -4.25
C PHE A 104 -2.31 5.84 -5.00
N GLU A 105 -3.30 5.19 -4.41
CA GLU A 105 -4.56 4.87 -5.07
C GLU A 105 -5.77 5.24 -4.20
N THR A 106 -6.89 5.54 -4.86
CA THR A 106 -8.15 5.89 -4.18
C THR A 106 -7.98 7.05 -3.19
N ILE A 107 -7.35 8.15 -3.66
CA ILE A 107 -7.13 9.38 -2.88
C ILE A 107 -8.19 10.42 -3.29
N PRO A 108 -9.30 10.55 -2.54
CA PRO A 108 -10.36 11.52 -2.86
C PRO A 108 -10.01 12.94 -2.41
N ASN A 109 -9.12 13.09 -1.42
CA ASN A 109 -8.76 14.37 -0.83
C ASN A 109 -7.54 15.00 -1.53
N LYS A 110 -7.69 16.21 -2.05
CA LYS A 110 -6.62 16.92 -2.77
C LYS A 110 -5.41 17.22 -1.88
N LEU A 111 -5.61 17.56 -0.61
CA LEU A 111 -4.51 17.89 0.30
C LEU A 111 -3.68 16.65 0.63
N GLU A 112 -4.31 15.47 0.70
CA GLU A 112 -3.63 14.20 0.87
C GLU A 112 -2.78 13.80 -0.36
N ALA A 113 -3.19 14.23 -1.56
CA ALA A 113 -2.48 13.95 -2.80
C ALA A 113 -1.32 14.92 -3.11
N GLN A 114 -1.08 15.93 -2.27
CA GLN A 114 -0.06 16.98 -2.46
C GLN A 114 1.25 16.68 -1.72
#